data_AF-A0A1Q2L5U1-F1
#
_entry.id   AF-A0A1Q2L5U1-F1
#
_cell.length_a   1.000
_cell.length_b   1.000
_cell.length_c   1.000
_cell.angle_alpha   90.00
_cell.angle_beta   90.00
_cell.angle_gamma   90.00
#
_symmetry.space_group_name_H-M   'P 1'
#
loop_
_entity.id
_entity.type
_entity.pdbx_description
1 polymer ?
#
loop_
_entity_poly.entity_id
_entity_poly.type
_entity_poly.pdbx_seq_one_letter_code
_entity_poly.pdbx_strand_id
1 'polypeptide(L)'
;MKASPITRVINGFGLVLLFIIFAMPFVWMASTAFKSLGETLTFPPVWIPETLLWENFAQAWNSGPFLKYLSNSIIVTLFITPVDYPKSSSFQFMK
;
A
#
# COMPACT_ATOMS: atom_id res chain seq x y z
N MET A 1 -16.55 -31.86 1.78
CA MET A 1 -15.41 -32.80 1.65
C MET A 1 -14.18 -32.16 2.27
N LYS A 2 -13.51 -32.79 3.24
CA LYS A 2 -12.29 -32.22 3.84
C LYS A 2 -11.14 -32.36 2.83
N ALA A 3 -10.44 -31.26 2.52
CA ALA A 3 -9.28 -31.31 1.63
C ALA A 3 -8.22 -32.27 2.17
N SER A 4 -7.59 -33.04 1.27
CA SER A 4 -6.51 -33.95 1.64
C SER A 4 -5.32 -33.18 2.23
N PRO A 5 -4.48 -33.82 3.08
CA PRO A 5 -3.30 -33.17 3.66
C PRO A 5 -2.37 -32.57 2.58
N ILE A 6 -2.24 -33.25 1.43
CA ILE A 6 -1.41 -32.82 0.30
C ILE A 6 -1.95 -31.55 -0.35
N THR A 7 -3.26 -31.46 -0.60
CA THR A 7 -3.89 -30.26 -1.17
C THR A 7 -3.71 -29.05 -0.25
N ARG A 8 -3.74 -29.24 1.07
CA ARG A 8 -3.50 -28.15 2.04
C ARG A 8 -2.09 -27.61 1.98
N VAL A 9 -1.09 -28.49 1.85
CA VAL A 9 0.32 -28.09 1.74
C VAL A 9 0.56 -27.32 0.44
N ILE A 10 0.07 -27.83 -0.69
CA ILE A 10 0.20 -27.15 -2.00
C ILE A 10 -0.46 -25.76 -1.96
N ASN A 11 -1.68 -25.66 -1.44
CA ASN A 11 -2.36 -24.38 -1.30
C ASN A 11 -1.60 -23.43 -0.37
N GLY A 12 -1.04 -23.94 0.73
CA GLY A 12 -0.22 -23.14 1.65
C GLY A 12 1.01 -22.54 0.97
N PHE A 13 1.77 -23.35 0.23
CA PHE A 13 2.91 -22.85 -0.55
C PHE A 13 2.48 -21.85 -1.62
N GLY A 14 1.39 -22.12 -2.33
CA GLY A 14 0.84 -21.19 -3.33
C GLY A 14 0.47 -19.83 -2.73
N LEU A 15 -0.18 -19.83 -1.57
CA LEU A 15 -0.54 -18.59 -0.87
C LEU A 15 0.68 -17.81 -0.38
N VAL A 16 1.70 -18.50 0.16
CA VAL A 16 2.95 -17.85 0.59
C VAL A 16 3.69 -17.23 -0.59
N LEU A 17 3.78 -17.93 -1.72
CA LEU A 17 4.40 -17.40 -2.93
C LEU A 17 3.67 -16.17 -3.45
N LEU A 18 2.33 -16.23 -3.53
CA LEU A 18 1.51 -15.09 -3.91
C LEU A 18 1.75 -13.91 -2.96
N PHE A 19 1.72 -14.16 -1.66
CA PHE A 19 1.99 -13.12 -0.66
C PHE A 19 3.35 -12.44 -0.89
N ILE A 20 4.42 -13.20 -1.11
CA ILE A 20 5.76 -12.63 -1.38
C ILE A 20 5.72 -11.74 -2.61
N ILE A 21 5.11 -12.20 -3.71
CA ILE A 21 4.99 -11.41 -4.95
C ILE A 21 4.24 -10.11 -4.72
N PHE A 22 3.12 -10.15 -3.98
CA PHE A 22 2.35 -8.94 -3.67
C PHE A 22 3.04 -8.04 -2.64
N ALA A 23 3.87 -8.58 -1.75
CA ALA A 23 4.62 -7.83 -0.75
C ALA A 23 5.84 -7.10 -1.35
N MET A 24 6.44 -7.63 -2.42
CA MET A 24 7.61 -7.06 -3.08
C MET A 24 7.53 -5.54 -3.34
N PRO A 25 6.49 -4.99 -3.98
CA PRO A 25 6.40 -3.54 -4.20
C PRO A 25 6.35 -2.74 -2.90
N PHE A 26 5.77 -3.28 -1.82
CA PHE A 26 5.75 -2.61 -0.52
C PHE A 26 7.12 -2.65 0.17
N VAL A 27 7.83 -3.76 0.06
CA VAL A 27 9.22 -3.88 0.54
C VAL A 27 10.13 -2.90 -0.20
N TRP A 28 9.97 -2.81 -1.52
CA TRP A 28 10.67 -1.84 -2.34
C TRP A 28 10.35 -0.40 -1.90
N MET A 29 9.06 -0.07 -1.76
CA MET A 29 8.60 1.25 -1.31
C MET A 29 9.17 1.63 0.06
N ALA A 30 9.11 0.71 1.03
CA ALA A 30 9.67 0.92 2.36
C ALA A 30 11.17 1.17 2.30
N SER A 31 11.92 0.35 1.54
CA SER A 31 13.36 0.55 1.34
C SER A 31 13.68 1.89 0.69
N THR A 32 12.96 2.28 -0.37
CA THR A 32 13.18 3.56 -1.06
C THR A 32 12.87 4.78 -0.18
N ALA A 33 11.96 4.67 0.79
CA ALA A 33 11.67 5.77 1.71
C ALA A 33 12.88 6.19 2.56
N PHE A 34 13.86 5.28 2.75
CA PHE A 34 15.08 5.53 3.50
C PHE A 34 16.30 5.86 2.63
N LYS A 35 16.19 5.77 1.30
CA LYS A 35 17.33 5.98 0.38
C LYS A 35 17.54 7.44 0.07
N SER A 36 18.77 7.78 -0.33
CA SER A 36 19.06 9.03 -1.03
C SER A 36 18.46 9.02 -2.44
N LEU A 37 18.34 10.21 -3.05
CA LEU A 37 17.95 10.32 -4.46
C LEU A 37 18.94 9.61 -5.38
N GLY A 38 20.24 9.69 -5.08
CA GLY A 38 21.28 9.00 -5.82
C GLY A 38 21.09 7.48 -5.81
N GLU A 39 20.94 6.87 -4.63
CA GLU A 39 20.70 5.43 -4.48
C GLU A 39 19.41 4.99 -5.20
N THR A 40 18.34 5.79 -5.14
CA THR A 40 17.06 5.47 -5.77
C THR A 40 17.15 5.42 -7.30
N LEU A 41 18.06 6.20 -7.89
CA LEU A 41 18.26 6.30 -9.34
C LEU A 41 19.39 5.40 -9.88
N THR A 42 20.08 4.65 -9.01
CA THR A 42 21.19 3.78 -9.41
C THR A 42 20.74 2.48 -10.05
N PHE A 43 21.56 1.94 -10.97
CA PHE A 43 21.38 0.64 -11.59
C PHE A 43 22.64 -0.23 -11.40
N PRO A 44 22.54 -1.47 -10.89
CA PRO A 44 21.31 -2.17 -10.50
C PRO A 44 20.64 -1.53 -9.26
N PRO A 45 19.31 -1.69 -9.10
CA PRO A 45 18.60 -1.06 -7.99
C PRO A 45 19.07 -1.62 -6.64
N VAL A 46 19.44 -0.73 -5.73
CA VAL A 46 19.84 -1.08 -4.36
C VAL A 46 18.62 -1.52 -3.57
N TRP A 47 18.57 -2.74 -3.02
CA TRP A 47 17.40 -3.24 -2.26
C TRP A 47 17.43 -2.87 -0.78
N ILE A 48 18.62 -2.72 -0.20
CA ILE A 48 18.82 -2.36 1.20
C ILE A 48 19.67 -1.08 1.19
N PRO A 49 19.16 0.04 1.73
CA PRO A 49 19.89 1.30 1.73
C PRO A 49 21.22 1.17 2.46
N GLU A 50 22.26 1.87 2.01
CA GLU A 50 23.54 1.91 2.71
C GLU A 50 23.43 2.67 4.03
N THR A 51 22.58 3.70 4.06
CA THR A 51 22.28 4.50 5.24
C THR A 51 20.78 4.75 5.36
N LEU A 52 20.24 4.66 6.58
CA LEU A 52 18.82 4.91 6.83
C LEU A 52 18.56 6.42 6.98
N LEU A 53 18.09 7.07 5.92
CA LEU A 53 17.78 8.51 5.92
C LEU A 53 16.39 8.78 6.51
N TRP A 54 16.30 8.82 7.84
CA TRP A 54 15.07 9.19 8.56
C TRP A 54 14.58 10.61 8.27
N GLU A 55 15.50 11.49 7.89
CA GLU A 55 15.21 12.86 7.46
C GLU A 55 14.23 12.94 6.30
N ASN A 56 14.16 11.91 5.44
CA ASN A 56 13.18 11.83 4.36
C ASN A 56 11.74 11.94 4.87
N PHE A 57 11.43 11.37 6.05
CA PHE A 57 10.10 11.46 6.64
C PHE A 57 9.79 12.87 7.14
N ALA A 58 10.76 13.52 7.80
CA ALA A 58 10.61 14.90 8.25
C ALA A 58 10.50 15.87 7.08
N GLN A 59 11.28 15.69 6.03
CA GLN A 59 11.19 16.47 4.79
C GLN A 59 9.86 16.25 4.08
N ALA A 60 9.41 14.99 3.95
CA ALA A 60 8.11 14.67 3.36
C ALA A 60 6.95 15.31 4.14
N TRP A 61 7.00 15.26 5.48
CA TRP A 61 5.99 15.88 6.35
C TRP A 61 5.90 17.40 6.16
N ASN A 62 7.03 18.05 5.93
CA ASN A 62 7.12 19.51 5.74
C ASN A 62 7.04 19.96 4.27
N SER A 63 6.99 19.04 3.30
CA SER A 63 6.98 19.35 1.87
C SER A 63 5.67 20.00 1.38
N GLY A 64 4.63 19.94 2.20
CA GLY A 64 3.34 20.58 1.94
C GLY A 64 2.42 20.51 3.15
N PRO A 65 1.20 21.06 3.06
CA PRO A 65 0.23 21.05 4.15
C PRO A 65 -0.44 19.67 4.28
N PHE A 66 0.33 18.62 4.60
CA PHE A 66 -0.12 17.23 4.64
C PHE A 66 -1.37 17.04 5.51
N LEU A 67 -1.39 17.63 6.71
CA LEU A 67 -2.54 17.57 7.61
C LEU A 67 -3.80 18.18 7.02
N LYS A 68 -3.67 19.22 6.19
CA LYS A 68 -4.81 19.83 5.48
C LYS A 68 -5.35 18.90 4.41
N TYR A 69 -4.47 18.21 3.68
CA TYR A 69 -4.90 17.21 2.70
C TYR A 69 -5.59 16.03 3.37
N LEU A 70 -5.00 15.52 4.47
CA LEU A 70 -5.59 14.44 5.25
C LEU A 70 -6.96 14.82 5.83
N SER A 71 -7.08 16.00 6.44
CA SER A 71 -8.35 16.46 7.00
C SER A 71 -9.42 16.66 5.92
N ASN A 72 -9.04 17.25 4.78
CA ASN A 72 -9.93 17.37 3.63
C ASN A 72 -10.43 15.99 3.15
N SER A 73 -9.54 15.01 3.01
CA SER A 73 -9.93 13.64 2.62
C SER A 73 -10.86 13.00 3.62
N ILE A 74 -10.58 13.11 4.92
CA ILE A 74 -11.45 12.58 5.99
C ILE A 74 -12.83 13.21 5.92
N ILE A 75 -12.90 14.54 5.83
CA ILE A 75 -14.16 15.29 5.71
C ILE A 75 -14.93 14.79 4.49
N VAL A 76 -14.29 14.81 3.32
CA VAL A 76 -14.92 14.39 2.06
C VAL A 76 -15.44 12.95 2.13
N THR A 77 -14.64 12.00 2.62
CA THR A 77 -15.07 10.60 2.77
C THR A 77 -16.24 10.46 3.75
N LEU A 78 -16.20 11.15 4.90
CA LEU A 78 -17.27 11.08 5.89
C LEU A 78 -18.60 11.64 5.38
N PHE A 79 -18.58 12.67 4.53
CA PHE A 79 -19.82 13.26 4.00
C PHE A 79 -20.30 12.59 2.71
N ILE A 80 -19.38 12.24 1.80
CA ILE A 80 -19.74 11.68 0.50
C ILE A 80 -20.13 10.21 0.61
N THR A 81 -19.37 9.38 1.34
CA THR A 81 -19.63 7.93 1.37
C THR A 81 -21.04 7.58 1.88
N PRO A 82 -21.57 8.21 2.96
CA PRO A 82 -22.94 7.94 3.40
C PRO A 82 -24.01 8.48 2.44
N VAL A 83 -23.71 9.50 1.63
CA VAL A 83 -24.64 10.05 0.64
C VAL A 83 -24.66 9.20 -0.63
N ASP A 84 -23.49 8.69 -1.04
CA ASP A 84 -23.33 7.86 -2.22
C ASP A 84 -23.75 6.41 -1.98
N TYR A 85 -23.53 5.86 -0.78
CA TYR A 85 -23.87 4.46 -0.48
C TYR A 85 -25.35 4.11 -0.75
N PRO A 86 -26.34 4.90 -0.29
CA PRO A 86 -27.76 4.66 -0.59
C PRO A 86 -28.10 4.82 -2.07
N LYS A 87 -27.45 5.76 -2.78
CA LYS A 87 -27.65 5.99 -4.22
C LYS A 87 -27.09 4.84 -5.04
N SER A 88 -25.89 4.38 -4.69
CA SER A 88 -25.24 3.23 -5.32
C SER A 88 -26.04 1.94 -5.09
N SER A 89 -26.54 1.71 -3.87
CA SER A 89 -27.36 0.53 -3.57
C SER A 89 -28.69 0.56 -4.31
N SER A 90 -29.42 1.69 -4.30
CA SER A 90 -30.70 1.82 -5.01
C SER A 90 -30.56 1.69 -6.53
N PHE A 91 -29.44 2.14 -7.12
CA PHE A 91 -29.16 1.97 -8.54
C PHE A 91 -28.87 0.51 -8.94
N GLN A 92 -28.34 -0.31 -8.03
CA GLN A 92 -28.13 -1.75 -8.26
C GLN A 92 -29.44 -2.56 -8.28
N PHE A 93 -30.52 -2.06 -7.66
CA PHE A 93 -31.83 -2.71 -7.65
C PHE A 93 -32.75 -2.29 -8.81
N MET A 94 -32.35 -1.30 -9.61
CA MET A 94 -33.09 -0.82 -10.79
C MET A 94 -32.53 -1.35 -12.13
N LYS A 95 -31.49 -2.19 -12.10
CA LYS A 95 -31.01 -2.94 -13.27
C LYS A 95 -31.42 -4.40 -13.15
#